data_AF-A0A222C6S9-F1
#
_entry.id   AF-A0A222C6S9-F1
#
_cell.length_a   1.000
_cell.length_b   1.000
_cell.length_c   1.000
_cell.angle_alpha   90.00
_cell.angle_beta   90.00
_cell.angle_gamma   90.00
#
_symmetry.space_group_name_H-M   'P 1'
#
loop_
_entity.id
_entity.type
_entity.pdbx_description
1 polymer ?
#
loop_
_entity_poly.entity_id
_entity_poly.type
_entity_poly.pdbx_seq_one_letter_code
_entity_poly.pdbx_strand_id
1 'polypeptide(L)'
;EQMYENGLAYEAEVPVNWSPDLGTVVANEEVIDGKTERGGYPVYRKNMRQWMLKMTAYADRLLEDLDSLDWPEPVKEMQRNWIGRSVGAQVTFKIKGSDKTFDIFTTRPDTLFGCSYTVLAPENKLVQEITTDGHRDEVNAYIKKIESKSDLERTDLNKDKTGVFTGAYAINPVNGKEVP
;
A
#
# COMPACT_ATOMS: atom_id res chain seq x y z
N GLU A 1 2.25 12.98 -25.76
CA GLU A 1 0.79 13.07 -25.95
C GLU A 1 0.14 11.70 -26.12
N GLN A 2 0.61 10.85 -27.04
CA GLN A 2 0.02 9.50 -27.25
C GLN A 2 -0.18 8.66 -25.98
N MET A 3 0.76 8.66 -25.02
CA MET A 3 0.55 7.92 -23.76
C MET A 3 -0.64 8.45 -22.94
N TYR A 4 -0.87 9.77 -22.93
CA TYR A 4 -2.02 10.37 -22.28
C TYR A 4 -3.33 10.00 -23.01
N GLU A 5 -3.34 10.10 -24.34
CA GLU A 5 -4.49 9.74 -25.17
C GLU A 5 -4.91 8.27 -25.00
N ASN A 6 -3.93 7.37 -24.80
CA ASN A 6 -4.17 5.95 -24.55
C ASN A 6 -4.44 5.61 -23.07
N GLY A 7 -4.58 6.61 -22.20
CA GLY A 7 -4.82 6.41 -20.76
C GLY A 7 -3.65 5.76 -20.00
N LEU A 8 -2.44 5.83 -20.57
CA LEU A 8 -1.20 5.32 -19.98
C LEU A 8 -0.43 6.39 -19.21
N ALA A 9 -0.75 7.67 -19.39
CA ALA A 9 -0.28 8.76 -18.54
C ALA A 9 -1.50 9.46 -17.92
N TYR A 10 -1.48 9.74 -16.62
CA TYR A 10 -2.57 10.40 -15.93
C TYR A 10 -2.07 11.21 -14.73
N GLU A 11 -2.80 12.25 -14.35
CA GLU A 11 -2.55 12.97 -13.09
C GLU A 11 -3.32 12.32 -11.94
N ALA A 12 -2.67 12.14 -10.80
CA ALA A 12 -3.32 11.69 -9.57
C ALA A 12 -2.72 12.39 -8.35
N GLU A 13 -3.56 12.64 -7.35
CA GLU A 13 -3.12 13.08 -6.02
C GLU A 13 -2.89 11.84 -5.16
N VAL A 14 -1.62 11.50 -4.97
CA VAL A 14 -1.19 10.31 -4.24
C VAL A 14 -0.02 10.66 -3.33
N PRO A 15 0.25 9.87 -2.28
CA PRO A 15 1.49 10.02 -1.54
C PRO A 15 2.66 9.67 -2.47
N VAL A 16 3.60 10.59 -2.64
CA VAL A 16 4.81 10.43 -3.45
C VAL A 16 6.06 10.51 -2.60
N ASN A 17 7.15 9.96 -3.10
CA ASN A 17 8.48 10.05 -2.50
C ASN A 17 9.05 11.45 -2.79
N TRP A 18 9.23 12.26 -1.75
CA TRP A 18 9.79 13.60 -1.82
C TRP A 18 11.22 13.61 -1.29
N SER A 19 12.14 14.13 -2.10
CA SER A 19 13.54 14.37 -1.76
C SER A 19 13.74 15.86 -1.46
N PRO A 20 13.96 16.26 -0.19
CA PRO A 20 14.20 17.65 0.16
C PRO A 20 15.53 18.17 -0.41
N ASP A 21 16.52 17.31 -0.56
CA ASP A 21 17.85 17.63 -1.08
C ASP A 21 17.82 17.96 -2.58
N LEU A 22 17.04 17.23 -3.38
CA LEU A 22 16.86 17.52 -4.80
C LEU A 22 15.74 18.53 -5.06
N GLY A 23 14.91 18.82 -4.05
CA GLY A 23 13.75 19.69 -4.20
C GLY A 23 12.71 19.17 -5.19
N THR A 24 12.63 17.85 -5.37
CA THR A 24 11.73 17.19 -6.33
C THR A 24 11.22 15.86 -5.79
N VAL A 25 10.21 15.32 -6.48
CA VAL A 25 9.76 13.94 -6.31
C VAL A 25 10.74 12.97 -6.97
N VAL A 26 10.82 11.76 -6.44
CA VAL A 26 11.62 10.65 -6.99
C VAL A 26 10.74 9.42 -7.18
N ALA A 27 11.06 8.56 -8.14
CA ALA A 27 10.33 7.31 -8.37
C ALA A 27 10.61 6.28 -7.25
N ASN A 28 9.84 5.19 -7.18
CA ASN A 28 10.10 4.13 -6.21
C ASN A 28 11.46 3.45 -6.48
N GLU A 29 11.82 3.34 -7.76
CA GLU A 29 13.05 2.75 -8.26
C GLU A 29 14.30 3.59 -7.87
N GLU A 30 14.12 4.88 -7.58
CA GLU A 30 15.20 5.79 -7.17
C GLU A 30 15.39 5.86 -5.64
N VAL A 31 14.65 5.03 -4.89
CA VAL A 31 14.72 4.94 -3.42
C VAL A 31 15.34 3.62 -3.01
N ILE A 32 16.52 3.69 -2.39
CA ILE A 32 17.26 2.55 -1.85
C ILE A 32 17.33 2.71 -0.34
N ASP A 33 16.80 1.73 0.40
CA ASP A 33 16.73 1.77 1.87
C ASP A 33 16.25 3.14 2.39
N GLY A 34 15.10 3.60 1.89
CA GLY A 34 14.47 4.86 2.30
C GLY A 34 15.25 6.13 1.96
N LYS A 35 16.29 6.04 1.12
CA LYS A 35 17.15 7.14 0.73
C LYS A 35 17.21 7.30 -0.79
N THR A 36 17.52 8.50 -1.27
CA THR A 36 17.74 8.73 -2.71
C THR A 36 18.96 7.95 -3.21
N GLU A 37 18.85 7.29 -4.36
CA GLU A 37 19.96 6.54 -4.98
C GLU A 37 21.21 7.42 -5.16
N ARG A 38 21.03 8.63 -5.71
CA ARG A 38 22.14 9.53 -6.07
C ARG A 38 22.70 10.33 -4.90
N GLY A 39 21.89 10.60 -3.88
CA GLY A 39 22.24 11.52 -2.79
C GLY A 39 22.41 10.84 -1.43
N GLY A 40 21.84 9.66 -1.23
CA GLY A 40 21.84 8.97 0.06
C GLY A 40 21.05 9.71 1.15
N TYR A 41 20.19 10.65 0.77
CA TYR A 41 19.40 11.46 1.70
C TYR A 41 18.03 10.83 1.97
N PRO A 42 17.49 10.98 3.20
CA PRO A 42 16.18 10.45 3.54
C PRO A 42 15.07 10.98 2.63
N VAL A 43 14.17 10.08 2.24
CA VAL A 43 12.97 10.38 1.46
C VAL A 43 11.75 10.41 2.37
N TYR A 44 10.82 11.32 2.10
CA TYR A 44 9.60 11.52 2.89
C TYR A 44 8.37 11.33 2.01
N ARG A 45 7.26 10.86 2.59
CA ARG A 45 5.99 10.75 1.87
C ARG A 45 5.24 12.08 1.94
N LYS A 46 4.80 12.58 0.79
CA LYS A 46 4.00 13.80 0.71
C LYS A 46 2.87 13.60 -0.29
N ASN A 47 1.63 13.94 0.09
CA ASN A 47 0.53 13.97 -0.87
C ASN A 47 0.75 15.11 -1.85
N MET A 48 0.81 14.78 -3.13
CA MET A 48 1.02 15.76 -4.19
C MET A 48 0.33 15.28 -5.46
N ARG A 49 -0.24 16.21 -6.23
CA ARG A 49 -0.68 15.93 -7.59
C ARG A 49 0.53 15.77 -8.49
N GLN A 50 0.70 14.60 -9.08
CA GLN A 50 1.81 14.27 -9.97
C GLN A 50 1.32 13.50 -11.19
N TRP A 51 2.13 13.51 -12.24
CA TRP A 51 1.95 12.68 -13.42
C TRP A 51 2.43 11.26 -13.12
N MET A 52 1.59 10.28 -13.46
CA MET A 52 1.83 8.86 -13.28
C MET A 52 1.81 8.18 -14.63
N LEU A 53 2.74 7.25 -14.85
CA LEU A 53 2.70 6.33 -15.98
C LEU A 53 2.10 4.99 -15.52
N LYS A 54 1.08 4.51 -16.24
CA LYS A 54 0.37 3.27 -15.96
C LYS A 54 1.17 2.05 -16.42
N MET A 55 2.42 1.93 -15.97
CA MET A 55 3.32 0.81 -16.29
C MET A 55 2.72 -0.54 -15.86
N THR A 56 1.90 -0.54 -14.81
CA THR A 56 1.16 -1.72 -14.33
C THR A 56 0.22 -2.31 -15.38
N ALA A 57 -0.22 -1.55 -16.39
CA ALA A 57 -0.99 -2.09 -17.51
C ALA A 57 -0.18 -3.10 -18.36
N TYR A 58 1.14 -3.09 -18.24
CA TYR A 58 2.05 -3.99 -18.93
C TYR A 58 2.74 -4.98 -17.99
N ALA A 59 2.38 -5.04 -16.71
CA ALA A 59 3.06 -5.87 -15.72
C ALA A 59 3.13 -7.35 -16.11
N ASP A 60 2.02 -7.93 -16.59
CA ASP A 60 1.98 -9.34 -17.01
C ASP A 60 2.91 -9.59 -18.22
N ARG A 61 2.86 -8.71 -19.23
CA ARG A 61 3.75 -8.80 -20.40
C ARG A 61 5.21 -8.64 -20.02
N LEU A 62 5.55 -7.65 -19.19
CA LEU A 62 6.91 -7.46 -18.70
C LEU A 62 7.42 -8.69 -17.96
N LEU A 63 6.55 -9.42 -17.25
CA LEU A 63 6.92 -10.64 -16.56
C LEU A 63 7.09 -11.83 -17.52
N GLU A 64 6.14 -12.03 -18.43
CA GLU A 64 6.11 -13.15 -19.38
C GLU A 64 7.25 -13.03 -20.42
N ASP A 65 7.52 -11.82 -20.90
CA ASP A 65 8.52 -11.59 -21.94
C ASP A 65 9.96 -11.79 -21.40
N LEU A 66 10.22 -11.70 -20.08
CA LEU A 66 11.53 -11.92 -19.46
C LEU A 66 12.09 -13.31 -19.74
N ASP A 67 11.24 -14.33 -19.86
CA ASP A 67 11.67 -15.71 -20.05
C ASP A 67 12.35 -15.91 -21.42
N SER A 68 11.96 -15.11 -22.41
CA SER A 68 12.51 -15.16 -23.77
C SER A 68 13.82 -14.39 -23.97
N LEU A 69 14.21 -13.53 -23.02
CA LEU A 69 15.38 -12.66 -23.15
C LEU A 69 16.69 -13.40 -22.86
N ASP A 70 17.74 -13.13 -23.63
CA ASP A 70 19.11 -13.60 -23.34
C ASP A 70 19.81 -12.67 -22.34
N TRP A 71 19.27 -12.60 -21.12
CA TRP A 71 19.78 -11.79 -20.01
C TRP A 71 20.29 -12.68 -18.87
N PRO A 72 21.24 -12.20 -18.04
CA PRO A 72 21.66 -12.92 -16.85
C PRO A 72 20.48 -13.20 -15.92
N GLU A 73 20.36 -14.44 -15.43
CA GLU A 73 19.26 -14.85 -14.54
C GLU A 73 19.10 -13.97 -13.29
N PRO A 74 20.18 -13.48 -12.62
CA PRO A 74 20.02 -12.58 -11.49
C PRO A 74 19.26 -11.28 -11.84
N VAL A 75 19.44 -10.76 -13.07
CA VAL A 75 18.73 -9.56 -13.53
C VAL A 75 17.26 -9.88 -13.75
N LYS A 76 16.95 -11.05 -14.33
CA LYS A 76 15.56 -11.49 -14.50
C LYS A 76 14.87 -11.70 -13.16
N GLU A 77 15.53 -12.34 -12.20
CA GLU A 77 15.01 -12.54 -10.84
C GLU A 77 14.75 -11.21 -10.14
N MET A 78 15.65 -10.23 -10.23
CA MET A 78 15.44 -8.88 -9.71
C MET A 78 14.17 -8.23 -10.30
N GLN A 79 13.97 -8.33 -11.61
CA GLN A 79 12.78 -7.79 -12.28
C GLN A 79 11.51 -8.54 -11.87
N ARG A 80 11.53 -9.87 -11.80
CA ARG A 80 10.38 -10.67 -11.34
C ARG A 80 9.99 -10.31 -9.91
N ASN A 81 10.98 -10.15 -9.03
CA ASN A 81 10.77 -9.76 -7.63
C ASN A 81 10.26 -8.31 -7.52
N TRP A 82 10.73 -7.40 -8.37
CA TRP A 82 10.25 -6.02 -8.42
C TRP A 82 8.80 -5.91 -8.89
N ILE A 83 8.45 -6.64 -9.97
CA ILE A 83 7.08 -6.68 -10.49
C ILE A 83 6.14 -7.36 -9.48
N GLY A 84 6.61 -8.43 -8.80
CA GLY A 84 5.95 -8.98 -7.63
C GLY A 84 4.55 -9.56 -7.89
N ARG A 85 4.34 -10.23 -9.03
CA ARG A 85 3.02 -10.79 -9.39
C ARG A 85 2.53 -11.76 -8.31
N SER A 86 1.37 -11.43 -7.74
CA SER A 86 0.68 -12.28 -6.76
C SER A 86 -0.73 -12.57 -7.26
N VAL A 87 -1.09 -13.85 -7.31
CA VAL A 87 -2.46 -14.30 -7.60
C VAL A 87 -3.17 -14.56 -6.28
N GLY A 88 -4.36 -14.00 -6.12
CA GLY A 88 -5.12 -14.08 -4.88
C GLY A 88 -6.59 -13.79 -5.09
N ALA A 89 -7.30 -13.63 -3.98
CA ALA A 89 -8.71 -13.26 -3.96
C ALA A 89 -8.88 -11.85 -3.38
N GLN A 90 -9.78 -11.09 -3.99
CA GLN A 90 -10.35 -9.89 -3.37
C GLN A 90 -11.60 -10.30 -2.59
N VAL A 91 -11.67 -9.89 -1.32
CA VAL A 91 -12.75 -10.28 -0.40
C VAL A 91 -13.32 -9.03 0.23
N THR A 92 -14.63 -8.85 0.10
CA THR A 92 -15.34 -7.69 0.65
C THR A 92 -15.87 -8.00 2.05
N PHE A 93 -15.50 -7.17 3.02
CA PHE A 93 -15.99 -7.18 4.40
C PHE A 93 -17.01 -6.06 4.60
N LYS A 94 -18.06 -6.33 5.38
CA LYS A 94 -19.06 -5.33 5.79
C LYS A 94 -18.74 -4.81 7.19
N ILE A 95 -18.87 -3.51 7.41
CA ILE A 95 -18.76 -2.92 8.75
C ILE A 95 -20.06 -3.16 9.52
N LYS A 96 -19.97 -3.72 10.74
CA LYS A 96 -21.11 -3.96 11.61
C LYS A 96 -21.83 -2.63 11.91
N GLY A 97 -23.15 -2.61 11.74
CA GLY A 97 -23.98 -1.44 12.02
C GLY A 97 -23.84 -0.30 11.00
N SER A 98 -23.23 -0.55 9.84
CA SER A 98 -23.10 0.42 8.75
C SER A 98 -23.33 -0.25 7.39
N ASP A 99 -23.63 0.55 6.36
CA ASP A 99 -23.66 0.09 4.96
C ASP A 99 -22.28 0.16 4.28
N LYS A 100 -21.26 0.60 5.02
CA LYS A 100 -19.88 0.67 4.54
C LYS A 100 -19.25 -0.71 4.43
N THR A 101 -18.37 -0.85 3.44
CA THR A 101 -17.59 -2.06 3.17
C THR A 101 -16.14 -1.69 2.90
N PHE A 102 -15.26 -2.67 2.99
CA PHE A 102 -13.88 -2.56 2.52
C PHE A 102 -13.45 -3.87 1.89
N ASP A 103 -12.53 -3.76 0.93
CA ASP A 103 -11.95 -4.90 0.26
C ASP A 103 -10.57 -5.20 0.83
N ILE A 104 -10.29 -6.49 1.00
CA ILE A 104 -8.94 -7.00 1.25
C ILE A 104 -8.46 -7.81 0.06
N PHE A 105 -7.15 -7.89 -0.10
CA PHE A 105 -6.50 -8.85 -0.97
C PHE A 105 -5.81 -9.93 -0.14
N THR A 106 -5.93 -11.20 -0.53
CA THR A 106 -5.20 -12.30 0.10
C THR A 106 -4.78 -13.35 -0.92
N THR A 107 -3.55 -13.82 -0.82
CA THR A 107 -3.06 -15.00 -1.57
C THR A 107 -3.51 -16.31 -0.92
N ARG A 108 -4.10 -16.25 0.29
CA ARG A 108 -4.58 -17.39 1.07
C ARG A 108 -6.07 -17.28 1.42
N PRO A 109 -6.97 -17.32 0.42
CA PRO A 109 -8.42 -17.28 0.67
C PRO A 109 -8.91 -18.47 1.51
N ASP A 110 -8.20 -19.60 1.48
CA ASP A 110 -8.45 -20.78 2.32
C ASP A 110 -8.47 -20.47 3.82
N THR A 111 -7.70 -19.47 4.26
CA THR A 111 -7.60 -19.11 5.69
C THR A 111 -8.68 -18.17 6.20
N LEU A 112 -9.61 -17.72 5.36
CA LEU A 112 -10.60 -16.71 5.75
C LEU A 112 -11.49 -17.14 6.92
N PHE A 113 -11.74 -18.45 7.09
CA PHE A 113 -12.47 -18.98 8.24
C PHE A 113 -11.79 -18.71 9.59
N GLY A 114 -10.46 -18.58 9.58
CA GLY A 114 -9.63 -18.31 10.76
C GLY A 114 -9.29 -16.84 10.96
N CYS A 115 -9.83 -15.92 10.15
CA CYS A 115 -9.65 -14.48 10.33
C CYS A 115 -10.23 -14.06 11.69
N SER A 116 -9.37 -13.53 12.56
CA SER A 116 -9.70 -13.15 13.94
C SER A 116 -9.78 -11.64 14.14
N TYR A 117 -9.19 -10.84 13.25
CA TYR A 117 -9.25 -9.38 13.22
C TYR A 117 -8.84 -8.88 11.83
N THR A 118 -9.13 -7.62 11.54
CA THR A 118 -8.75 -6.90 10.32
C THR A 118 -7.88 -5.70 10.67
N VAL A 119 -7.03 -5.29 9.73
CA VAL A 119 -6.12 -4.14 9.92
C VAL A 119 -6.25 -3.24 8.71
N LEU A 120 -6.49 -1.96 8.96
CA LEU A 120 -6.55 -0.92 7.94
C LEU A 120 -5.29 -0.06 8.03
N ALA A 121 -4.81 0.38 6.87
CA ALA A 121 -3.74 1.38 6.82
C ALA A 121 -4.20 2.68 7.52
N PRO A 122 -3.36 3.34 8.34
CA PRO A 122 -3.73 4.58 9.04
C PRO A 122 -4.25 5.69 8.13
N GLU A 123 -3.78 5.72 6.88
CA GLU A 123 -4.14 6.72 5.87
C GLU A 123 -5.47 6.39 5.15
N ASN A 124 -6.08 5.24 5.42
CA ASN A 124 -7.34 4.85 4.82
C ASN A 124 -8.48 5.70 5.39
N LYS A 125 -9.19 6.42 4.51
CA LYS A 125 -10.33 7.29 4.87
C LYS A 125 -11.37 6.58 5.74
N LEU A 126 -11.58 5.28 5.52
CA LEU A 126 -12.54 4.49 6.27
C LEU A 126 -12.20 4.44 7.76
N VAL A 127 -10.92 4.53 8.16
CA VAL A 127 -10.50 4.51 9.57
C VAL A 127 -11.18 5.65 10.34
N GLN A 128 -11.12 6.87 9.82
CA GLN A 128 -11.76 8.04 10.46
C GLN A 128 -13.29 7.89 10.51
N GLU A 129 -13.86 7.26 9.50
CA GLU A 129 -15.30 7.11 9.32
C GLU A 129 -15.95 6.05 10.21
N ILE A 130 -15.21 4.99 10.57
CA ILE A 130 -15.72 3.89 11.40
C ILE A 130 -15.31 4.02 12.87
N THR A 131 -14.33 4.89 13.16
CA THR A 131 -13.84 5.05 14.53
C THR A 131 -14.92 5.61 15.44
N THR A 132 -15.24 4.83 16.47
CA THR A 132 -16.23 5.21 17.50
C THR A 132 -15.72 6.37 18.35
N ASP A 133 -16.64 7.14 18.94
CA ASP A 133 -16.29 8.36 19.69
C ASP A 133 -15.32 8.08 20.85
N GLY A 134 -15.45 6.94 21.53
CA GLY A 134 -14.57 6.54 22.64
C GLY A 134 -13.12 6.24 22.24
N HIS A 135 -12.87 5.94 20.96
CA HIS A 135 -11.54 5.62 20.43
C HIS A 135 -10.96 6.73 19.54
N ARG A 136 -11.71 7.80 19.29
CA ARG A 136 -11.33 8.83 18.29
C ARG A 136 -10.04 9.56 18.64
N ASP A 137 -9.85 9.94 19.90
CA ASP A 137 -8.64 10.64 20.33
C ASP A 137 -7.39 9.74 20.22
N GLU A 138 -7.52 8.47 20.58
CA GLU A 138 -6.43 7.49 20.50
C GLU A 138 -6.03 7.21 19.05
N VAL A 139 -7.02 6.99 18.17
CA VAL A 139 -6.80 6.76 16.74
C VAL A 139 -6.17 8.00 16.08
N ASN A 140 -6.65 9.20 16.38
CA ASN A 140 -6.09 10.43 15.83
C ASN A 140 -4.64 10.67 16.29
N ALA A 141 -4.35 10.42 17.57
CA ALA A 141 -3.00 10.49 18.10
C ALA A 141 -2.08 9.48 17.41
N TYR A 142 -2.57 8.26 17.16
CA TYR A 142 -1.83 7.22 16.45
C TYR A 142 -1.54 7.60 15.01
N ILE A 143 -2.54 8.06 14.26
CA ILE A 143 -2.38 8.50 12.86
C ILE A 143 -1.33 9.62 12.79
N LYS A 144 -1.44 10.65 13.63
CA LYS A 144 -0.47 11.75 13.67
C LYS A 144 0.95 11.29 14.00
N LYS A 145 1.09 10.30 14.89
CA LYS A 145 2.39 9.70 15.24
C LYS A 145 3.00 8.90 14.08
N ILE A 146 2.17 8.28 13.24
CA ILE A 146 2.62 7.50 12.09
C ILE A 146 2.88 8.38 10.87
N GLU A 147 2.11 9.45 10.66
CA GLU A 147 2.33 10.42 9.58
C GLU A 147 3.73 11.04 9.61
N SER A 148 4.32 11.18 10.80
CA SER A 148 5.69 11.70 10.95
C SER A 148 6.79 10.66 10.70
N LYS A 149 6.44 9.37 10.56
CA LYS A 149 7.42 8.30 10.34
C LYS A 149 7.63 8.04 8.86
N SER A 150 8.88 7.80 8.46
CA SER A 150 9.18 7.37 7.10
C SER A 150 8.78 5.90 6.87
N ASP A 151 8.59 5.48 5.61
CA ASP A 151 8.31 4.08 5.30
C ASP A 151 9.44 3.16 5.78
N LEU A 152 10.69 3.61 5.73
CA LEU A 152 11.83 2.88 6.31
C LEU A 152 11.67 2.66 7.80
N GLU A 153 11.17 3.65 8.54
CA GLU A 153 10.91 3.49 9.96
C GLU A 153 9.72 2.57 10.26
N ARG A 154 8.84 2.32 9.28
CA ARG A 154 7.68 1.41 9.35
C ARG A 154 8.02 -0.02 8.92
N THR A 155 8.93 -0.20 7.97
CA THR A 155 9.35 -1.50 7.44
C THR A 155 10.48 -2.15 8.24
N ASP A 156 11.07 -1.43 9.20
CA ASP A 156 12.11 -1.97 10.08
C ASP A 156 11.57 -3.16 10.88
N LEU A 157 12.07 -4.35 10.52
CA LEU A 157 11.70 -5.65 11.08
C LEU A 157 12.03 -5.78 12.58
N ASN A 158 12.91 -4.91 13.11
CA ASN A 158 13.34 -4.94 14.51
C ASN A 158 12.46 -4.09 15.45
N LYS A 159 11.37 -3.48 14.97
CA LYS A 159 10.48 -2.68 15.80
C LYS A 159 9.24 -3.44 16.23
N ASP A 160 8.77 -3.13 17.44
CA ASP A 160 7.49 -3.63 17.94
C ASP A 160 6.34 -3.20 17.03
N LYS A 161 5.51 -4.16 16.63
CA LYS A 161 4.28 -3.90 15.89
C LYS A 161 3.34 -3.14 16.81
N THR A 162 2.85 -2.00 16.34
CA THR A 162 1.88 -1.17 17.08
C THR A 162 0.59 -1.05 16.27
N GLY A 163 -0.53 -0.83 16.95
CA GLY A 163 -1.84 -0.60 16.35
C GLY A 163 -2.81 -0.11 17.40
N VAL A 164 -3.92 0.48 16.97
CA VAL A 164 -4.99 0.99 17.83
C VAL A 164 -6.32 0.45 17.34
N PHE A 165 -7.15 0.00 18.28
CA PHE A 165 -8.49 -0.48 17.96
C PHE A 165 -9.43 0.70 17.66
N THR A 166 -10.19 0.62 16.57
CA THR A 166 -11.11 1.69 16.15
C THR A 166 -12.43 1.69 16.91
N GLY A 167 -12.73 0.61 17.66
CA GLY A 167 -14.05 0.37 18.25
C GLY A 167 -15.07 -0.22 17.25
N ALA A 168 -14.71 -0.31 15.97
CA ALA A 168 -15.56 -0.90 14.94
C ALA A 168 -15.33 -2.41 14.84
N TYR A 169 -16.32 -3.11 14.30
CA TYR A 169 -16.21 -4.52 13.96
C TYR A 169 -16.57 -4.70 12.50
N ALA A 170 -15.85 -5.60 11.82
CA ALA A 170 -16.21 -6.09 10.49
C ALA A 170 -16.93 -7.45 10.61
N ILE A 171 -17.72 -7.79 9.61
CA ILE A 171 -18.38 -9.09 9.50
C ILE A 171 -17.58 -9.93 8.51
N ASN A 172 -17.06 -11.06 8.99
CA ASN A 172 -16.38 -12.03 8.14
C ASN A 172 -17.40 -12.62 7.13
N PRO A 173 -17.19 -12.45 5.82
CA PRO A 173 -18.20 -12.81 4.81
C PRO A 173 -18.38 -14.33 4.67
N VAL A 174 -17.44 -15.13 5.18
CA VAL A 174 -17.45 -16.58 5.04
C VAL A 174 -18.21 -17.28 6.16
N ASN A 175 -18.09 -16.77 7.39
CA ASN A 175 -18.69 -17.42 8.57
C ASN A 175 -19.65 -16.50 9.36
N GLY A 176 -19.83 -15.25 8.95
CA GLY A 176 -20.71 -14.27 9.58
C GLY A 176 -20.25 -13.77 10.96
N LYS A 177 -19.06 -14.17 11.43
CA LYS A 177 -18.54 -13.75 12.73
C LYS A 177 -18.07 -12.30 12.68
N GLU A 178 -18.23 -11.63 13.82
CA GLU A 178 -17.68 -10.29 14.02
C GLU A 178 -16.19 -10.40 14.32
N VAL A 179 -15.39 -9.58 13.65
CA VAL A 179 -13.95 -9.46 13.84
C VAL A 179 -13.60 -7.98 14.06
N PRO A 180 -12.76 -7.65 15.06
CA PRO A 180 -12.32 -6.27 15.28
C PRO A 180 -11.42 -5.76 14.15
#